data_AF-A0A3B9KYY4-F1
#
_entry.id   AF-A0A3B9KYY4-F1
#
_cell.length_a   1.000
_cell.length_b   1.000
_cell.length_c   1.000
_cell.angle_alpha   90.00
_cell.angle_beta   90.00
_cell.angle_gamma   90.00
#
_symmetry.space_group_name_H-M   'P 1'
#
loop_
_entity.id
_entity.type
_entity.pdbx_description
1 polymer ?
#
loop_
_entity_poly.entity_id
_entity_poly.type
_entity_poly.pdbx_seq_one_letter_code
_entity_poly.pdbx_strand_id
1 'polypeptide(L)'
;MVSHSVIPGDTDAATKGVAEPDRRRLKWTVVAIILLLAGALGLKAWDERQTADEGLLAALEAKASTVAARLVGHAGTAEMAMRLIEDTGASRTTVASATPGVDVVATLQDARRAPADSRLAAAVPVAETMLANGHGIGLSRQGDLIVATNSPDGEIILAMAPVGTWLPASSGRDGIFVTDGQFSAGTMVPGLSGMRPATGFRALTMLDRAATGCAPVSNSGLMVCSSRTMPLFTLDDLIQLLIFGLLLAAPMLVILGLMNRLSDSADASLVERANEAEADRFMSPVMLGVRAGYWEWSDDSSAVYLSDAASELMGMFGDGVITVDELLQQVHPEHQARVQEAFRVGYKDGWVQTSFVTSFQPPRWMELRGSVTTNAQTGANVYGGVLLDITERKQAEDRVKAAERRLRTAIEGFNGPFALWDNRKRLLYWNRAFASDFQLEETLRPGMAHHTVAIARAGALRAEHPSKEDERAVVLELNSDRWIKLVERPTLDGGLLSVGVDVTENVRNEAELKKQKAQMQKTALELKRSEG
;
A
#
# COMPACT_ATOMS: atom_id res chain seq x y z
N MET A 1 44.93 37.77 18.31
CA MET A 1 45.49 36.45 17.89
C MET A 1 44.56 35.39 18.45
N VAL A 2 44.22 34.39 17.63
CA VAL A 2 43.30 33.26 17.91
C VAL A 2 41.82 33.64 17.88
N SER A 3 40.90 32.96 17.21
CA SER A 3 40.88 32.11 16.01
C SER A 3 39.39 31.85 15.77
N HIS A 4 38.88 32.12 14.57
CA HIS A 4 37.54 31.66 14.18
C HIS A 4 37.57 30.12 14.11
N SER A 5 36.75 29.45 14.92
CA SER A 5 36.39 28.04 14.72
C SER A 5 34.90 27.94 14.41
N VAL A 6 34.61 27.93 13.12
CA VAL A 6 33.36 27.42 12.58
C VAL A 6 33.40 25.91 12.75
N ILE A 7 32.51 25.37 13.58
CA ILE A 7 32.19 23.94 13.60
C ILE A 7 30.96 23.76 12.71
N PRO A 8 31.00 22.93 11.66
CA PRO A 8 29.81 22.59 10.89
C PRO A 8 29.00 21.57 11.70
N GLY A 9 27.73 21.89 11.96
CA GLY A 9 26.76 20.96 12.50
C GLY A 9 26.38 19.95 11.42
N ASP A 10 27.08 18.82 11.45
CA ASP A 10 26.74 17.61 10.73
C ASP A 10 25.66 16.85 11.52
N THR A 11 24.39 17.11 11.22
CA THR A 11 23.28 16.21 11.54
C THR A 11 22.24 16.25 10.43
N ASP A 12 22.66 15.86 9.23
CA ASP A 12 21.77 15.56 8.11
C ASP A 12 21.71 14.03 7.90
N ALA A 13 21.48 13.31 9.01
CA ALA A 13 21.58 11.86 9.07
C ALA A 13 20.44 11.21 9.86
N ALA A 14 19.19 11.50 9.51
CA ALA A 14 18.07 10.60 9.81
C ALA A 14 16.78 11.02 9.07
N THR A 15 16.73 10.84 7.76
CA THR A 15 15.51 10.47 6.99
C THR A 15 15.87 10.32 5.51
N LYS A 16 16.89 9.49 5.23
CA LYS A 16 16.95 8.86 3.90
C LYS A 16 15.77 7.90 3.82
N GLY A 17 14.69 8.35 3.18
CA GLY A 17 13.69 7.45 2.62
C GLY A 17 14.43 6.32 1.91
N VAL A 18 14.01 5.08 2.18
CA VAL A 18 14.60 3.86 1.62
C VAL A 18 14.83 4.08 0.14
N ALA A 19 16.11 4.20 -0.22
CA ALA A 19 16.52 4.69 -1.52
C ALA A 19 15.97 3.76 -2.61
N GLU A 20 15.38 4.34 -3.66
CA GLU A 20 14.94 3.66 -4.90
C GLU A 20 15.87 2.53 -5.43
N PRO A 21 17.22 2.60 -5.30
CA PRO A 21 18.12 1.52 -5.70
C PRO A 21 17.90 0.19 -4.98
N ASP A 22 17.52 0.20 -3.70
CA ASP A 22 17.33 -1.03 -2.91
C ASP A 22 16.07 -1.78 -3.31
N ARG A 23 15.02 -1.06 -3.73
CA ARG A 23 13.78 -1.67 -4.25
C ARG A 23 14.02 -2.40 -5.57
N ARG A 24 14.86 -1.84 -6.44
CA ARG A 24 15.26 -2.50 -7.71
C ARG A 24 16.12 -3.72 -7.43
N ARG A 25 17.07 -3.63 -6.49
CA ARG A 25 17.90 -4.77 -6.06
C ARG A 25 17.07 -5.90 -5.48
N LEU A 26 16.09 -5.60 -4.62
CA LEU A 26 15.18 -6.60 -4.04
C LEU A 26 14.33 -7.32 -5.10
N LYS A 27 13.83 -6.59 -6.11
CA LYS A 27 13.10 -7.20 -7.23
C LYS A 27 13.99 -8.18 -8.01
N TRP A 28 15.22 -7.78 -8.30
CA TRP A 28 16.18 -8.64 -9.00
C TRP A 28 16.65 -9.84 -8.18
N THR A 29 16.82 -9.71 -6.86
CA THR A 29 17.17 -10.85 -6.01
C THR A 29 16.03 -11.86 -5.92
N VAL A 30 14.79 -11.41 -5.80
CA VAL A 30 13.62 -12.30 -5.80
C VAL A 30 13.48 -13.04 -7.14
N VAL A 31 13.61 -12.32 -8.26
CA VAL A 31 13.61 -12.95 -9.60
C VAL A 31 14.76 -13.94 -9.73
N ALA A 32 15.95 -13.59 -9.24
CA ALA A 32 17.10 -14.50 -9.25
C ALA A 32 16.86 -15.76 -8.42
N ILE A 33 16.23 -15.66 -7.23
CA ILE A 33 15.88 -16.81 -6.39
C ILE A 33 14.86 -17.71 -7.11
N ILE A 34 13.83 -17.14 -7.75
CA ILE A 34 12.84 -17.91 -8.51
C ILE A 34 13.52 -18.63 -9.68
N LEU A 35 14.40 -17.94 -10.42
CA LEU A 35 15.16 -18.54 -11.53
C LEU A 35 16.11 -19.64 -11.05
N LEU A 36 16.75 -19.46 -9.89
CA LEU A 36 17.60 -20.49 -9.28
C LEU A 36 16.80 -21.72 -8.87
N LEU A 37 15.63 -21.55 -8.25
CA LEU A 37 14.74 -22.65 -7.87
C LEU A 37 14.21 -23.39 -9.10
N ALA A 38 13.75 -22.66 -10.12
CA ALA A 38 13.32 -23.24 -11.38
C ALA A 38 14.45 -24.00 -12.08
N GLY A 39 15.67 -23.43 -12.09
CA GLY A 39 16.86 -24.10 -12.60
C GLY A 39 17.19 -25.39 -11.85
N ALA A 40 17.17 -25.36 -10.52
CA ALA A 40 17.44 -26.53 -9.69
C ALA A 40 16.43 -27.65 -9.90
N LEU A 41 15.14 -27.33 -10.03
CA LEU A 41 14.10 -28.32 -10.34
C LEU A 41 14.25 -28.87 -11.76
N GLY A 42 14.60 -28.02 -12.74
CA GLY A 42 14.91 -28.47 -14.10
C GLY A 42 16.12 -29.41 -14.15
N LEU A 43 17.17 -29.11 -13.39
CA LEU A 43 18.34 -29.98 -13.21
C LEU A 43 17.96 -31.34 -12.60
N LYS A 44 17.07 -31.35 -11.60
CA LYS A 44 16.57 -32.59 -11.01
C LYS A 44 15.76 -33.43 -12.00
N ALA A 45 14.83 -32.81 -12.73
CA ALA A 45 14.07 -33.51 -13.76
C ALA A 45 14.97 -34.07 -14.87
N TRP A 46 16.03 -33.34 -15.22
CA TRP A 46 17.03 -33.80 -16.17
C TRP A 46 17.83 -35.01 -15.64
N ASP A 47 18.24 -35.00 -14.38
CA ASP A 47 18.96 -36.10 -13.72
C ASP A 47 18.11 -37.38 -13.63
N GLU A 48 16.85 -37.27 -13.20
CA GLU A 48 15.90 -38.39 -13.18
C GLU A 48 15.67 -38.97 -14.59
N ARG A 49 15.62 -38.11 -15.60
CA ARG A 49 15.49 -38.56 -16.98
C ARG A 49 16.76 -39.23 -17.52
N GLN A 50 17.95 -38.71 -17.19
CA GLN A 50 19.22 -39.33 -17.58
C GLN A 50 19.37 -40.71 -16.95
N THR A 51 19.06 -40.85 -15.66
CA THR A 51 19.12 -42.15 -14.96
C THR A 51 18.13 -43.17 -15.55
N ALA A 52 16.92 -42.73 -15.91
CA ALA A 52 15.96 -43.58 -16.63
C ALA A 52 16.46 -44.01 -18.02
N ASP A 53 17.08 -43.07 -18.75
CA ASP A 53 17.65 -43.31 -20.08
C ASP A 53 18.83 -44.31 -20.03
N GLU A 54 19.72 -44.20 -19.04
CA GLU A 54 20.79 -45.15 -18.79
C GLU A 54 20.25 -46.55 -18.44
N GLY A 55 19.25 -46.63 -17.56
CA GLY A 55 18.60 -47.89 -17.19
C GLY A 55 17.95 -48.59 -18.39
N LEU A 56 17.33 -47.82 -19.30
CA LEU A 56 16.75 -48.36 -20.52
C LEU A 56 17.81 -48.90 -21.49
N LEU A 57 18.91 -48.18 -21.68
CA LEU A 57 20.02 -48.65 -22.52
C LEU A 57 20.63 -49.95 -21.97
N ALA A 58 20.89 -50.00 -20.66
CA ALA A 58 21.39 -51.21 -20.00
C ALA A 58 20.45 -52.41 -20.17
N ALA A 59 19.13 -52.18 -20.07
CA ALA A 59 18.13 -53.23 -20.30
C ALA A 59 18.12 -53.72 -21.76
N LEU A 60 18.28 -52.82 -22.74
CA LEU A 60 18.36 -53.18 -24.16
C LEU A 60 19.66 -53.93 -24.49
N GLU A 61 20.79 -53.54 -23.91
CA GLU A 61 22.08 -54.24 -24.05
C GLU A 61 22.02 -55.64 -23.42
N ALA A 62 21.43 -55.79 -22.23
CA ALA A 62 21.23 -57.08 -21.59
C ALA A 62 20.34 -58.01 -22.45
N LYS A 63 19.28 -57.45 -23.05
CA LYS A 63 18.41 -58.18 -23.99
C LYS A 63 19.19 -58.60 -25.25
N ALA A 64 19.98 -57.70 -25.83
CA ALA A 64 20.82 -57.99 -26.99
C ALA A 64 21.86 -59.07 -26.68
N SER A 65 22.51 -59.02 -25.52
CA SER A 65 23.48 -60.01 -25.05
C SER A 65 22.85 -61.40 -24.89
N THR A 66 21.63 -61.46 -24.34
CA THR A 66 20.88 -62.72 -24.23
C THR A 66 20.59 -63.34 -25.60
N VAL A 67 20.21 -62.52 -26.58
CA VAL A 67 19.96 -62.97 -27.95
C VAL A 67 21.27 -63.35 -28.66
N ALA A 68 22.36 -62.61 -28.43
CA ALA A 68 23.68 -62.93 -28.95
C ALA A 68 24.18 -64.30 -28.43
N ALA A 69 24.01 -64.58 -27.14
CA ALA A 69 24.34 -65.89 -26.57
C ALA A 69 23.49 -67.03 -27.17
N ARG A 70 22.19 -66.80 -27.43
CA ARG A 70 21.34 -67.78 -28.14
C ARG A 70 21.81 -68.03 -29.57
N LEU A 71 22.21 -66.98 -30.29
CA LEU A 71 22.77 -67.09 -31.63
C LEU A 71 24.04 -67.92 -31.66
N VAL A 72 24.95 -67.72 -30.70
CA VAL A 72 26.14 -68.57 -30.54
C VAL A 72 25.73 -70.03 -30.29
N GLY A 73 24.72 -70.28 -29.44
CA GLY A 73 24.20 -71.61 -29.19
C GLY A 73 23.61 -72.29 -30.43
N HIS A 74 22.82 -71.56 -31.23
CA HIS A 74 22.29 -72.05 -32.51
C HIS A 74 23.41 -72.34 -33.50
N ALA A 75 24.40 -71.45 -33.61
CA ALA A 75 25.56 -71.63 -34.49
C ALA A 75 26.38 -72.86 -34.10
N GLY A 76 26.68 -73.03 -32.80
CA GLY A 76 27.42 -74.19 -32.30
C GLY A 76 26.66 -75.51 -32.48
N THR A 77 25.33 -75.49 -32.33
CA THR A 77 24.48 -76.66 -32.61
C THR A 77 24.52 -77.01 -34.09
N ALA A 78 24.43 -76.01 -34.99
CA ALA A 78 24.55 -76.20 -36.43
C ALA A 78 25.93 -76.74 -36.82
N GLU A 79 26.99 -76.18 -36.26
CA GLU A 79 28.37 -76.63 -36.49
C GLU A 79 28.56 -78.09 -36.04
N MET A 80 28.12 -78.44 -34.84
CA MET A 80 28.23 -79.80 -34.32
C MET A 80 27.40 -80.79 -35.16
N ALA A 81 26.19 -80.39 -35.57
CA ALA A 81 25.36 -81.21 -36.43
C ALA A 81 26.00 -81.43 -37.80
N MET A 82 26.64 -80.41 -38.38
CA MET A 82 27.40 -80.52 -39.64
C MET A 82 28.60 -81.46 -39.52
N ARG A 83 29.38 -81.40 -38.43
CA ARG A 83 30.51 -82.32 -38.21
C ARG A 83 30.03 -83.77 -38.05
N LEU A 84 28.90 -83.99 -37.39
CA LEU A 84 28.33 -85.33 -37.22
C LEU A 84 27.88 -85.96 -38.55
N ILE A 85 27.48 -85.16 -39.56
CA ILE A 85 27.18 -85.65 -40.93
C ILE A 85 28.36 -86.42 -41.48
N GLU A 86 29.56 -85.86 -41.34
CA GLU A 86 30.77 -86.38 -41.94
C GLU A 86 31.20 -87.68 -41.28
N ASP A 87 31.11 -87.74 -39.95
CA ASP A 87 31.43 -88.95 -39.19
C ASP A 87 30.43 -90.09 -39.42
N THR A 88 29.18 -89.79 -39.81
CA THR A 88 28.08 -90.79 -39.89
C THR A 88 27.53 -91.04 -41.29
N GLY A 89 27.90 -90.23 -42.29
CA GLY A 89 27.36 -90.31 -43.65
C GLY A 89 25.88 -89.89 -43.77
N ALA A 90 25.35 -89.12 -42.81
CA ALA A 90 23.95 -88.70 -42.80
C ALA A 90 23.61 -87.80 -44.02
N SER A 91 22.34 -87.78 -44.44
CA SER A 91 21.90 -86.86 -45.51
C SER A 91 21.87 -85.40 -45.01
N ARG A 92 22.23 -84.46 -45.88
CA ARG A 92 22.18 -83.01 -45.61
C ARG A 92 20.78 -82.52 -45.21
N THR A 93 19.72 -83.12 -45.78
CA THR A 93 18.32 -82.84 -45.39
C THR A 93 18.01 -83.27 -43.96
N THR A 94 18.61 -84.37 -43.49
CA THR A 94 18.44 -84.84 -42.11
C THR A 94 19.01 -83.84 -41.11
N VAL A 95 20.14 -83.19 -41.44
CA VAL A 95 20.74 -82.19 -40.54
C VAL A 95 20.06 -80.83 -40.60
N ALA A 96 19.56 -80.41 -41.77
CA ALA A 96 18.65 -79.27 -41.83
C ALA A 96 17.40 -79.53 -40.94
N SER A 97 16.87 -80.75 -40.94
CA SER A 97 15.74 -81.11 -40.05
C SER A 97 16.11 -81.26 -38.57
N ALA A 98 17.36 -81.62 -38.26
CA ALA A 98 17.85 -81.79 -36.89
C ALA A 98 18.32 -80.47 -36.26
N THR A 99 18.57 -79.44 -37.06
CA THR A 99 19.02 -78.12 -36.60
C THR A 99 17.90 -77.10 -36.75
N PRO A 100 17.25 -76.66 -35.66
CA PRO A 100 16.12 -75.74 -35.75
C PRO A 100 16.46 -74.47 -36.52
N GLY A 101 15.69 -74.17 -37.57
CA GLY A 101 15.81 -72.94 -38.35
C GLY A 101 16.84 -72.93 -39.48
N VAL A 102 17.64 -73.98 -39.65
CA VAL A 102 18.52 -74.18 -40.81
C VAL A 102 17.70 -74.72 -41.97
N ASP A 103 17.74 -74.06 -43.12
CA ASP A 103 16.99 -74.46 -44.32
C ASP A 103 17.90 -74.97 -45.47
N VAL A 104 19.19 -74.63 -45.45
CA VAL A 104 20.16 -75.07 -46.46
C VAL A 104 21.43 -75.58 -45.80
N VAL A 105 21.91 -76.74 -46.24
CA VAL A 105 23.24 -77.30 -45.92
C VAL A 105 23.92 -77.72 -47.23
N ALA A 106 25.09 -77.18 -47.53
CA ALA A 106 25.80 -77.41 -48.78
C ALA A 106 27.32 -77.27 -48.59
N THR A 107 28.11 -77.74 -49.54
CA THR A 107 29.56 -77.51 -49.52
C THR A 107 29.90 -76.18 -50.18
N LEU A 108 31.06 -75.63 -49.85
CA LEU A 108 31.54 -74.39 -50.48
C LEU A 108 31.69 -74.54 -52.00
N GLN A 109 32.02 -75.74 -52.49
CA GLN A 109 32.12 -76.01 -53.92
C GLN A 109 30.75 -76.03 -54.60
N ASP A 110 29.73 -76.63 -53.96
CA ASP A 110 28.34 -76.56 -54.43
C ASP A 110 27.84 -75.12 -54.47
N ALA A 111 28.18 -74.32 -53.45
CA ALA A 111 27.83 -72.92 -53.37
C ALA A 111 28.46 -72.06 -54.47
N ARG A 112 29.72 -72.33 -54.85
CA ARG A 112 30.41 -71.67 -55.97
C ARG A 112 29.80 -71.99 -57.34
N ARG A 113 29.13 -73.13 -57.48
CA ARG A 113 28.46 -73.55 -58.73
C ARG A 113 27.02 -73.04 -58.83
N ALA A 114 26.46 -72.51 -57.74
CA ALA A 114 25.11 -71.99 -57.72
C ALA A 114 24.98 -70.72 -58.59
N PRO A 115 23.78 -70.40 -59.11
CA PRO A 115 23.54 -69.17 -59.85
C PRO A 115 23.94 -67.92 -59.04
N ALA A 116 24.55 -66.92 -59.69
CA ALA A 116 25.15 -65.76 -59.03
C ALA A 116 24.20 -64.99 -58.09
N ASP A 117 22.90 -64.94 -58.41
CA ASP A 117 21.89 -64.24 -57.61
C ASP A 117 21.25 -65.10 -56.50
N SER A 118 21.65 -66.35 -56.36
CA SER A 118 21.10 -67.27 -55.36
C SER A 118 21.61 -66.96 -53.95
N ARG A 119 20.78 -67.26 -52.93
CA ARG A 119 21.16 -67.22 -51.51
C ARG A 119 22.46 -67.96 -51.26
N LEU A 120 22.61 -69.13 -51.87
CA LEU A 120 23.77 -70.00 -51.69
C LEU A 120 25.05 -69.41 -52.30
N ALA A 121 24.99 -68.81 -53.49
CA ALA A 121 26.14 -68.10 -54.07
C ALA A 121 26.56 -66.89 -53.24
N ALA A 122 25.59 -66.16 -52.66
CA ALA A 122 25.86 -65.03 -51.77
C ALA A 122 26.55 -65.43 -50.45
N ALA A 123 26.50 -66.71 -50.07
CA ALA A 123 27.13 -67.21 -48.85
C ALA A 123 28.64 -67.45 -48.98
N VAL A 124 29.14 -67.69 -50.20
CA VAL A 124 30.56 -67.97 -50.48
C VAL A 124 31.50 -66.90 -49.93
N PRO A 125 31.38 -65.60 -50.30
CA PRO A 125 32.33 -64.58 -49.84
C PRO A 125 32.26 -64.36 -48.32
N VAL A 126 31.08 -64.56 -47.72
CA VAL A 126 30.90 -64.44 -46.27
C VAL A 126 31.61 -65.58 -45.56
N ALA A 127 31.43 -66.82 -46.01
CA ALA A 127 32.06 -67.99 -45.42
C ALA A 127 33.59 -67.95 -45.50
N GLU A 128 34.14 -67.55 -46.66
CA GLU A 128 35.60 -67.42 -46.84
C GLU A 128 36.18 -66.36 -45.91
N THR A 129 35.54 -65.19 -45.84
CA THR A 129 35.96 -64.09 -44.96
C THR A 129 35.83 -64.48 -43.48
N MET A 130 34.76 -65.19 -43.14
CA MET A 130 34.49 -65.64 -41.78
C MET A 130 35.54 -66.64 -41.31
N LEU A 131 35.82 -67.69 -42.11
CA LEU A 131 36.84 -68.69 -41.80
C LEU A 131 38.26 -68.11 -41.75
N ALA A 132 38.60 -67.20 -42.67
CA ALA A 132 39.90 -66.52 -42.68
C ALA A 132 40.15 -65.72 -41.40
N ASN A 133 39.08 -65.18 -40.79
CA ASN A 133 39.14 -64.44 -39.52
C ASN A 133 38.92 -65.31 -38.28
N GLY A 134 38.78 -66.64 -38.44
CA GLY A 134 38.51 -67.56 -37.33
C GLY A 134 37.10 -67.41 -36.72
N HIS A 135 36.17 -66.77 -37.43
CA HIS A 135 34.80 -66.60 -36.98
C HIS A 135 33.96 -67.86 -37.27
N GLY A 136 32.98 -68.16 -36.42
CA GLY A 136 32.08 -69.32 -36.59
C GLY A 136 30.74 -68.99 -37.24
N ILE A 137 30.33 -67.72 -37.23
CA ILE A 137 29.06 -67.24 -37.79
C ILE A 137 29.25 -65.92 -38.54
N GLY A 138 28.53 -65.75 -39.66
CA GLY A 138 28.56 -64.59 -40.53
C GLY A 138 27.18 -64.20 -41.03
N LEU A 139 27.06 -63.02 -41.63
CA LEU A 139 25.81 -62.47 -42.14
C LEU A 139 25.89 -62.21 -43.65
N SER A 140 24.94 -62.76 -44.41
CA SER A 140 24.76 -62.50 -45.84
C SER A 140 23.97 -61.21 -46.10
N ARG A 141 24.23 -60.58 -47.24
CA ARG A 141 23.44 -59.44 -47.73
C ARG A 141 21.98 -59.78 -47.98
N GLN A 142 21.66 -61.06 -48.19
CA GLN A 142 20.29 -61.54 -48.39
C GLN A 142 19.56 -61.81 -47.04
N GLY A 143 20.21 -61.55 -45.90
CA GLY A 143 19.60 -61.70 -44.58
C GLY A 143 19.67 -63.12 -44.00
N ASP A 144 20.67 -63.89 -44.42
CA ASP A 144 20.95 -65.23 -43.91
C ASP A 144 22.13 -65.23 -42.96
N LEU A 145 22.01 -65.95 -41.86
CA LEU A 145 23.13 -66.34 -41.01
C LEU A 145 23.81 -67.54 -41.62
N ILE A 146 25.13 -67.46 -41.73
CA ILE A 146 25.97 -68.49 -42.34
C ILE A 146 26.85 -69.04 -41.23
N VAL A 147 26.82 -70.36 -41.08
CA VAL A 147 27.74 -71.11 -40.23
C VAL A 147 28.58 -71.97 -41.16
N ALA A 148 29.89 -71.94 -41.00
CA ALA A 148 30.81 -72.74 -41.80
C ALA A 148 31.81 -73.44 -40.91
N THR A 149 32.17 -74.66 -41.28
CA THR A 149 33.17 -75.44 -40.56
C THR A 149 34.03 -76.21 -41.57
N ASN A 150 35.28 -76.47 -41.19
CA ASN A 150 36.19 -77.29 -41.98
C ASN A 150 35.92 -78.76 -41.69
N SER A 151 35.75 -79.52 -42.75
CA SER A 151 35.69 -80.98 -42.73
C SER A 151 37.10 -81.57 -42.51
N PRO A 152 37.28 -82.68 -41.78
CA PRO A 152 38.50 -83.50 -41.77
C PRO A 152 39.11 -83.79 -43.14
N ASP A 153 38.29 -83.96 -44.17
CA ASP A 153 38.71 -84.19 -45.56
C ASP A 153 39.16 -82.89 -46.29
N GLY A 154 39.08 -81.75 -45.60
CA GLY A 154 39.51 -80.44 -46.10
C GLY A 154 38.45 -79.69 -46.92
N GLU A 155 37.23 -80.24 -47.05
CA GLU A 155 36.11 -79.52 -47.66
C GLU A 155 35.51 -78.51 -46.65
N ILE A 156 34.83 -77.46 -47.12
CA ILE A 156 34.13 -76.51 -46.25
C ILE A 156 32.65 -76.78 -46.38
N ILE A 157 31.98 -77.04 -45.25
CA ILE A 157 30.53 -77.23 -45.19
C ILE A 157 29.89 -75.97 -44.64
N LEU A 158 28.78 -75.57 -45.26
CA LEU A 158 28.02 -74.36 -44.98
C LEU A 158 26.60 -74.75 -44.55
N ALA A 159 26.12 -74.13 -43.47
CA ALA A 159 24.70 -74.11 -43.11
C ALA A 159 24.18 -72.67 -43.19
N MET A 160 22.97 -72.52 -43.70
CA MET A 160 22.28 -71.22 -43.79
C MET A 160 20.97 -71.27 -43.01
N ALA A 161 20.71 -70.19 -42.28
CA ALA A 161 19.46 -69.96 -41.59
C ALA A 161 18.99 -68.52 -41.84
N PRO A 162 17.75 -68.27 -42.30
CA PRO A 162 17.23 -66.92 -42.38
C PRO A 162 17.28 -66.25 -41.00
N VAL A 163 17.76 -65.02 -40.90
CA VAL A 163 17.96 -64.34 -39.60
C VAL A 163 16.68 -64.32 -38.74
N GLY A 164 15.51 -64.26 -39.38
CA GLY A 164 14.21 -64.28 -38.70
C GLY A 164 13.85 -65.60 -37.99
N THR A 165 14.51 -66.73 -38.29
CA THR A 165 14.26 -68.01 -37.61
C THR A 165 15.00 -68.12 -36.28
N TRP A 166 16.15 -67.45 -36.16
CA TRP A 166 17.01 -67.49 -34.95
C TRP A 166 16.87 -66.24 -34.08
N LEU A 167 16.26 -65.18 -34.59
CA LEU A 167 15.88 -64.03 -33.78
C LEU A 167 14.47 -64.21 -33.18
N PRO A 168 14.24 -63.74 -31.93
CA PRO A 168 12.90 -63.72 -31.38
C PRO A 168 12.03 -62.74 -32.17
N ALA A 169 10.74 -63.06 -32.28
CA ALA A 169 9.76 -62.15 -32.86
C ALA A 169 9.76 -60.82 -32.07
N SER A 170 9.85 -59.71 -32.78
CA SER A 170 9.71 -58.36 -32.21
C SER A 170 8.33 -57.81 -32.56
N SER A 171 7.81 -56.93 -31.71
CA SER A 171 6.46 -56.36 -31.86
C SER A 171 6.56 -54.85 -31.99
N GLY A 172 5.74 -54.27 -32.88
CA GLY A 172 5.44 -52.83 -33.01
C GLY A 172 6.56 -51.83 -32.71
N ARG A 173 6.81 -51.58 -31.42
CA ARG A 173 7.76 -50.59 -30.90
C ARG A 173 9.15 -51.11 -30.57
N ASP A 174 9.34 -52.43 -30.57
CA ASP A 174 10.61 -53.11 -30.33
C ASP A 174 11.15 -53.69 -31.65
N GLY A 175 12.44 -53.49 -31.91
CA GLY A 175 13.17 -54.07 -33.04
C GLY A 175 14.36 -54.89 -32.56
N ILE A 176 14.63 -56.03 -33.19
CA ILE A 176 15.82 -56.86 -32.94
C ILE A 176 16.41 -57.25 -34.28
N PHE A 177 17.69 -56.96 -34.45
CA PHE A 177 18.42 -57.24 -35.69
C PHE A 177 19.88 -57.61 -35.40
N VAL A 178 20.49 -58.32 -36.35
CA VAL A 178 21.92 -58.64 -36.37
C VAL A 178 22.61 -57.75 -37.39
N THR A 179 23.83 -57.33 -37.11
CA THR A 179 24.64 -56.49 -38.01
C THR A 179 26.10 -56.89 -37.99
N ASP A 180 26.78 -56.75 -39.12
CA ASP A 180 28.26 -56.83 -39.24
C ASP A 180 28.91 -55.44 -39.34
N GLY A 181 28.11 -54.37 -39.13
CA GLY A 181 28.50 -52.97 -39.29
C GLY A 181 28.27 -52.39 -40.69
N GLN A 182 28.11 -53.24 -41.72
CA GLN A 182 27.77 -52.81 -43.09
C GLN A 182 26.34 -53.16 -43.46
N PHE A 183 25.90 -54.36 -43.09
CA PHE A 183 24.59 -54.92 -43.34
C PHE A 183 23.88 -55.18 -42.02
N SER A 184 22.55 -55.07 -42.06
CA SER A 184 21.69 -55.34 -40.92
C SER A 184 20.52 -56.19 -41.38
N ALA A 185 20.19 -57.24 -40.64
CA ALA A 185 19.11 -58.16 -40.95
C ALA A 185 18.28 -58.48 -39.70
N GLY A 186 16.97 -58.59 -39.85
CA GLY A 186 16.02 -58.76 -38.76
C GLY A 186 14.93 -57.69 -38.78
N THR A 187 14.26 -57.51 -37.64
CA THR A 187 13.16 -56.54 -37.52
C THR A 187 13.70 -55.23 -36.97
N MET A 188 13.81 -54.22 -37.81
CA MET A 188 14.20 -52.87 -37.39
C MET A 188 12.95 -52.02 -37.10
N VAL A 189 13.06 -51.12 -36.13
CA VAL A 189 12.01 -50.12 -35.91
C VAL A 189 12.01 -49.09 -37.05
N PRO A 190 10.83 -48.55 -37.44
CA PRO A 190 10.72 -47.58 -38.54
C PRO A 190 11.62 -46.37 -38.33
N GLY A 191 12.31 -45.94 -39.38
CA GLY A 191 13.22 -44.79 -39.35
C GLY A 191 14.67 -45.10 -38.97
N LEU A 192 15.01 -46.34 -38.61
CA LEU A 192 16.42 -46.78 -38.39
C LEU A 192 17.02 -47.55 -39.58
N SER A 193 16.23 -47.87 -40.61
CA SER A 193 16.69 -48.59 -41.79
C SER A 193 17.78 -47.81 -42.54
N GLY A 194 18.89 -48.48 -42.86
CA GLY A 194 20.01 -47.89 -43.61
C GLY A 194 20.98 -47.07 -42.77
N MET A 195 20.76 -46.94 -41.46
CA MET A 195 21.71 -46.28 -40.56
C MET A 195 22.70 -47.27 -39.94
N ARG A 196 23.94 -46.81 -39.72
CA ARG A 196 24.92 -47.56 -38.93
C ARG A 196 24.44 -47.70 -37.49
N PRO A 197 24.26 -48.93 -36.99
CA PRO A 197 23.82 -49.16 -35.62
C PRO A 197 24.90 -48.69 -34.64
N ALA A 198 24.45 -47.99 -33.60
CA ALA A 198 25.30 -47.55 -32.50
C ALA A 198 24.48 -47.63 -31.22
N THR A 199 25.14 -47.94 -30.11
CA THR A 199 24.51 -47.87 -28.80
C THR A 199 24.16 -46.43 -28.45
N GLY A 200 22.96 -46.22 -27.92
CA GLY A 200 22.47 -44.89 -27.50
C GLY A 200 21.12 -44.50 -28.08
N PHE A 201 20.81 -43.21 -27.97
CA PHE A 201 19.56 -42.62 -28.42
C PHE A 201 19.71 -41.94 -29.77
N ARG A 202 18.66 -42.03 -30.60
CA ARG A 202 18.56 -41.33 -31.89
C ARG A 202 17.17 -40.75 -32.08
N ALA A 203 17.11 -39.51 -32.58
CA ALA A 203 15.85 -38.91 -33.00
C ALA A 203 15.35 -39.59 -34.30
N LEU A 204 14.06 -39.94 -34.33
CA LEU A 204 13.39 -40.47 -35.51
C LEU A 204 12.52 -39.40 -36.18
N THR A 205 11.78 -38.65 -35.37
CA THR A 205 10.97 -37.51 -35.78
C THR A 205 11.21 -36.35 -34.81
N MET A 206 10.49 -35.23 -34.98
CA MET A 206 10.49 -34.13 -34.00
C MET A 206 9.99 -34.59 -32.61
N LEU A 207 9.17 -35.63 -32.54
CA LEU A 207 8.49 -36.06 -31.32
C LEU A 207 8.83 -37.50 -30.90
N ASP A 208 9.55 -38.26 -31.71
CA ASP A 208 9.91 -39.64 -31.42
C ASP A 208 11.42 -39.85 -31.47
N ARG A 209 11.90 -40.72 -30.58
CA ARG A 209 13.28 -41.19 -30.52
C ARG A 209 13.31 -42.71 -30.41
N ALA A 210 14.44 -43.31 -30.75
CA ALA A 210 14.73 -44.71 -30.48
C ALA A 210 15.97 -44.85 -29.60
N ALA A 211 15.91 -45.75 -28.63
CA ALA A 211 17.09 -46.25 -27.94
C ALA A 211 17.53 -47.56 -28.59
N THR A 212 18.83 -47.75 -28.76
CA THR A 212 19.42 -48.98 -29.29
C THR A 212 20.53 -49.44 -28.34
N GLY A 213 20.46 -50.70 -27.91
CA GLY A 213 21.53 -51.39 -27.17
C GLY A 213 22.05 -52.54 -28.02
N CYS A 214 23.37 -52.66 -28.16
CA CYS A 214 24.02 -53.66 -29.00
C CYS A 214 25.01 -54.48 -28.17
N ALA A 215 25.08 -55.77 -28.46
CA ALA A 215 26.01 -56.70 -27.83
C ALA A 215 26.73 -57.53 -28.89
N PRO A 216 28.05 -57.78 -28.74
CA PRO A 216 28.80 -58.59 -29.68
C PRO A 216 28.39 -60.06 -29.58
N VAL A 217 28.43 -60.75 -30.72
CA VAL A 217 28.27 -62.21 -30.80
C VAL A 217 29.65 -62.84 -30.71
N SER A 218 29.88 -63.64 -29.68
CA SER A 218 31.19 -64.28 -29.43
C SER A 218 31.70 -65.07 -30.63
N ASN A 219 33.01 -65.00 -30.88
CA ASN A 219 33.68 -65.67 -31.99
C ASN A 219 33.12 -65.30 -33.38
N SER A 220 32.71 -64.03 -33.55
CA SER A 220 32.24 -63.49 -34.81
C SER A 220 32.48 -61.99 -34.92
N GLY A 221 32.35 -61.44 -36.13
CA GLY A 221 32.29 -59.99 -36.36
C GLY A 221 30.88 -59.40 -36.23
N LEU A 222 29.92 -60.16 -35.70
CA LEU A 222 28.51 -59.76 -35.65
C LEU A 222 28.17 -59.09 -34.31
N MET A 223 27.22 -58.17 -34.35
CA MET A 223 26.55 -57.61 -33.18
C MET A 223 25.05 -57.87 -33.29
N VAL A 224 24.42 -58.17 -32.17
CA VAL A 224 22.97 -58.12 -32.03
C VAL A 224 22.59 -56.77 -31.46
N CYS A 225 21.62 -56.11 -32.06
CA CYS A 225 21.09 -54.86 -31.56
C CYS A 225 19.60 -55.01 -31.24
N SER A 226 19.22 -54.58 -30.04
CA SER A 226 17.84 -54.42 -29.61
C SER A 226 17.52 -52.94 -29.56
N SER A 227 16.39 -52.56 -30.14
CA SER A 227 15.96 -51.17 -30.26
C SER A 227 14.52 -51.00 -29.80
N ARG A 228 14.19 -49.83 -29.26
CA ARG A 228 12.83 -49.47 -28.83
C ARG A 228 12.51 -48.02 -29.19
N THR A 229 11.37 -47.80 -29.84
CA THR A 229 10.82 -46.46 -30.10
C THR A 229 10.06 -45.93 -28.88
N MET A 230 10.26 -44.66 -28.57
CA MET A 230 9.55 -43.94 -27.51
C MET A 230 9.35 -42.47 -27.91
N PRO A 231 8.33 -41.78 -27.38
CA PRO A 231 8.20 -40.35 -27.59
C PRO A 231 9.37 -39.60 -26.91
N LEU A 232 9.70 -38.44 -27.44
CA LEU A 232 10.71 -37.52 -26.89
C LEU A 232 10.30 -36.98 -25.52
N PHE A 233 9.00 -36.90 -25.24
CA PHE A 233 8.46 -36.62 -23.91
C PHE A 233 7.40 -37.66 -23.58
N THR A 234 7.60 -38.37 -22.48
CA THR A 234 6.63 -39.34 -21.98
C THR A 234 5.53 -38.65 -21.19
N LEU A 235 4.44 -39.36 -20.93
CA LEU A 235 3.35 -38.88 -20.07
C LEU A 235 3.85 -38.62 -18.65
N ASP A 236 4.76 -39.47 -18.16
CA ASP A 236 5.40 -39.31 -16.85
C ASP A 236 6.27 -38.05 -16.81
N ASP A 237 7.04 -37.75 -17.87
CA ASP A 237 7.83 -36.51 -17.97
C ASP A 237 6.92 -35.26 -17.88
N LEU A 238 5.78 -35.29 -18.58
CA LEU A 238 4.79 -34.21 -18.56
C LEU A 238 4.16 -34.03 -17.18
N ILE A 239 3.82 -35.12 -16.50
CA ILE A 239 3.28 -35.09 -15.14
C ILE A 239 4.31 -34.53 -14.17
N GLN A 240 5.57 -34.95 -14.25
CA GLN A 240 6.64 -34.40 -13.41
C GLN A 240 6.82 -32.89 -13.64
N LEU A 241 6.86 -32.45 -14.89
CA LEU A 241 6.93 -31.02 -15.23
C LEU A 241 5.75 -30.23 -14.65
N LEU A 242 4.54 -30.79 -14.71
CA LEU A 242 3.34 -30.17 -14.13
C LEU A 242 3.40 -30.10 -12.61
N ILE A 243 3.87 -31.16 -11.93
CA ILE A 243 4.06 -31.16 -10.47
C ILE A 243 5.09 -30.10 -10.06
N PHE A 244 6.23 -30.01 -10.75
CA PHE A 244 7.22 -28.97 -10.48
C PHE A 244 6.67 -27.56 -10.73
N GLY A 245 5.89 -27.38 -11.80
CA GLY A 245 5.19 -26.12 -12.08
C GLY A 245 4.23 -25.72 -10.95
N LEU A 246 3.42 -26.65 -10.46
CA LEU A 246 2.49 -26.42 -9.35
C LEU A 246 3.22 -26.10 -8.03
N LEU A 247 4.32 -26.80 -7.75
CA LEU A 247 5.15 -26.55 -6.56
C LEU A 247 5.80 -25.16 -6.58
N LEU A 248 6.11 -24.63 -7.76
CA LEU A 248 6.61 -23.26 -7.92
C LEU A 248 5.50 -22.21 -7.92
N ALA A 249 4.28 -22.56 -8.34
CA ALA A 249 3.17 -21.62 -8.47
C ALA A 249 2.77 -20.99 -7.12
N ALA A 250 2.66 -21.78 -6.04
CA ALA A 250 2.27 -21.25 -4.73
C ALA A 250 3.32 -20.26 -4.15
N PRO A 251 4.63 -20.58 -4.09
CA PRO A 251 5.66 -19.61 -3.74
C PRO A 251 5.66 -18.38 -4.64
N MET A 252 5.48 -18.55 -5.95
CA MET A 252 5.43 -17.44 -6.90
C MET A 252 4.25 -16.51 -6.61
N LEU A 253 3.06 -17.04 -6.34
CA LEU A 253 1.87 -16.27 -5.98
C LEU A 253 2.02 -15.59 -4.62
N VAL A 254 2.62 -16.27 -3.63
CA VAL A 254 2.91 -15.66 -2.32
C VAL A 254 3.91 -14.52 -2.46
N ILE A 255 4.96 -14.71 -3.25
CA ILE A 255 5.97 -13.67 -3.52
C ILE A 255 5.35 -12.51 -4.31
N LEU A 256 4.54 -12.78 -5.35
CA LEU A 256 3.84 -11.74 -6.11
C LEU A 256 2.86 -10.97 -5.20
N GLY A 257 2.11 -11.68 -4.37
CA GLY A 257 1.18 -11.11 -3.41
C GLY A 257 1.88 -10.27 -2.34
N LEU A 258 3.03 -10.73 -1.84
CA LEU A 258 3.87 -9.99 -0.91
C LEU A 258 4.52 -8.78 -1.59
N MET A 259 4.95 -8.89 -2.85
CA MET A 259 5.47 -7.77 -3.64
C MET A 259 4.41 -6.70 -3.90
N ASN A 260 3.18 -7.10 -4.23
CA ASN A 260 2.06 -6.18 -4.37
C ASN A 260 1.68 -5.55 -3.02
N ARG A 261 1.68 -6.31 -1.92
CA ARG A 261 1.48 -5.74 -0.58
C ARG A 261 2.59 -4.77 -0.16
N LEU A 262 3.84 -5.07 -0.50
CA LEU A 262 4.98 -4.19 -0.21
C LEU A 262 5.00 -2.97 -1.13
N SER A 263 4.42 -3.04 -2.34
CA SER A 263 4.16 -1.84 -3.15
C SER A 263 3.00 -1.04 -2.59
N ASP A 264 1.92 -1.70 -2.19
CA ASP A 264 0.76 -1.06 -1.56
C ASP A 264 1.11 -0.42 -0.22
N SER A 265 2.04 -0.97 0.57
CA SER A 265 2.49 -0.31 1.81
C SER A 265 3.38 0.91 1.57
N ALA A 266 4.11 0.94 0.44
CA ALA A 266 4.89 2.11 0.03
C ALA A 266 3.97 3.20 -0.54
N ASP A 267 2.97 2.80 -1.32
CA ASP A 267 1.96 3.72 -1.87
C ASP A 267 0.93 4.15 -0.82
N ALA A 268 0.61 3.31 0.18
CA ALA A 268 -0.20 3.70 1.33
C ALA A 268 0.50 4.79 2.15
N SER A 269 1.82 4.76 2.30
CA SER A 269 2.53 5.87 2.94
C SER A 269 2.51 7.17 2.11
N LEU A 270 2.40 7.07 0.78
CA LEU A 270 2.25 8.23 -0.10
C LEU A 270 0.80 8.69 -0.24
N VAL A 271 -0.19 7.81 -0.14
CA VAL A 271 -1.63 8.13 -0.17
C VAL A 271 -2.08 8.65 1.19
N GLU A 272 -1.57 8.12 2.31
CA GLU A 272 -1.77 8.68 3.66
C GLU A 272 -1.07 10.04 3.76
N ARG A 273 0.19 10.17 3.33
CA ARG A 273 0.87 11.48 3.28
C ARG A 273 0.29 12.43 2.24
N ALA A 274 -0.26 11.95 1.13
CA ALA A 274 -0.95 12.80 0.16
C ALA A 274 -2.33 13.21 0.66
N ASN A 275 -3.04 12.36 1.40
CA ASN A 275 -4.30 12.72 2.06
C ASN A 275 -4.06 13.63 3.26
N GLU A 276 -3.02 13.42 4.06
CA GLU A 276 -2.58 14.33 5.12
C GLU A 276 -2.10 15.65 4.53
N ALA A 277 -1.25 15.64 3.48
CA ALA A 277 -0.79 16.86 2.82
C ALA A 277 -1.90 17.57 2.03
N GLU A 278 -2.92 16.88 1.50
CA GLU A 278 -4.08 17.47 0.83
C GLU A 278 -5.12 17.99 1.84
N ALA A 279 -5.33 17.26 2.94
CA ALA A 279 -6.10 17.75 4.08
C ALA A 279 -5.43 18.97 4.70
N ASP A 280 -4.12 18.97 4.89
CA ASP A 280 -3.37 20.10 5.42
C ASP A 280 -3.31 21.26 4.41
N ARG A 281 -3.16 20.98 3.10
CA ARG A 281 -3.25 21.99 2.03
C ARG A 281 -4.61 22.64 1.90
N PHE A 282 -5.70 21.93 2.19
CA PHE A 282 -7.05 22.49 2.23
C PHE A 282 -7.36 23.18 3.56
N MET A 283 -6.99 22.54 4.68
CA MET A 283 -7.31 22.99 6.02
C MET A 283 -6.48 24.21 6.42
N SER A 284 -5.19 24.28 6.09
CA SER A 284 -4.32 25.41 6.42
C SER A 284 -4.84 26.77 5.91
N PRO A 285 -5.18 26.97 4.62
CA PRO A 285 -5.72 28.25 4.16
C PRO A 285 -7.12 28.55 4.71
N VAL A 286 -7.95 27.53 4.95
CA VAL A 286 -9.27 27.71 5.59
C VAL A 286 -9.09 28.20 7.03
N MET A 287 -8.23 27.53 7.80
CA MET A 287 -7.93 27.85 9.20
C MET A 287 -7.28 29.23 9.35
N LEU A 288 -6.31 29.58 8.50
CA LEU A 288 -5.76 30.94 8.44
C LEU A 288 -6.83 31.99 8.16
N GLY A 289 -7.77 31.70 7.25
CA GLY A 289 -8.89 32.58 6.93
C GLY A 289 -9.83 32.85 8.12
N VAL A 290 -9.96 31.91 9.06
CA VAL A 290 -10.75 32.07 10.30
C VAL A 290 -9.89 32.41 11.53
N ARG A 291 -8.59 32.68 11.36
CA ARG A 291 -7.60 32.88 12.44
C ARG A 291 -7.64 31.75 13.48
N ALA A 292 -7.71 30.53 12.98
CA ALA A 292 -7.66 29.31 13.74
C ALA A 292 -6.45 28.49 13.30
N GLY A 293 -6.03 27.57 14.15
CA GLY A 293 -5.15 26.47 13.79
C GLY A 293 -5.58 25.21 14.54
N TYR A 294 -5.08 24.05 14.15
CA TYR A 294 -5.30 22.81 14.89
C TYR A 294 -4.03 22.33 15.57
N TRP A 295 -4.22 21.51 16.59
CA TRP A 295 -3.16 20.91 17.38
C TRP A 295 -3.50 19.46 17.70
N GLU A 296 -2.46 18.66 17.88
CA GLU A 296 -2.56 17.24 18.22
C GLU A 296 -1.53 16.90 19.29
N TRP A 297 -1.86 15.96 20.16
CA TRP A 297 -1.00 15.53 21.24
C TRP A 297 -0.98 14.00 21.27
N SER A 298 0.23 13.43 21.18
CA SER A 298 0.45 11.99 21.23
C SER A 298 0.42 11.47 22.67
N ASP A 299 -0.18 10.29 22.86
CA ASP A 299 -0.35 9.60 24.16
C ASP A 299 0.99 9.20 24.81
N ASP A 300 2.08 9.20 24.04
CA ASP A 300 3.41 8.70 24.45
C ASP A 300 4.47 9.78 24.73
N SER A 301 4.20 11.04 24.38
CA SER A 301 5.22 12.09 24.39
C SER A 301 4.68 13.38 24.99
N SER A 302 5.56 14.12 25.67
CA SER A 302 5.32 15.51 26.07
C SER A 302 5.19 16.46 24.86
N ALA A 303 5.07 15.92 23.65
CA ALA A 303 5.11 16.60 22.37
C ALA A 303 3.69 16.85 21.84
N VAL A 304 3.40 18.12 21.60
CA VAL A 304 2.21 18.65 20.95
C VAL A 304 2.61 19.07 19.54
N TYR A 305 1.95 18.50 18.55
CA TYR A 305 2.00 18.99 17.18
C TYR A 305 1.06 20.19 17.01
N LEU A 306 1.54 21.21 16.31
CA LEU A 306 0.81 22.39 15.91
C LEU A 306 0.88 22.52 14.39
N SER A 307 -0.28 22.66 13.76
CA SER A 307 -0.37 23.06 12.35
C SER A 307 0.39 24.36 12.07
N ASP A 308 0.74 24.62 10.81
CA ASP A 308 1.39 25.87 10.38
C ASP A 308 0.62 27.11 10.85
N ALA A 309 -0.71 27.08 10.72
CA ALA A 309 -1.59 28.15 11.18
C ALA A 309 -1.54 28.33 12.71
N ALA A 310 -1.54 27.23 13.48
CA ALA A 310 -1.44 27.30 14.95
C ALA A 310 -0.07 27.82 15.40
N SER A 311 0.99 27.39 14.72
CA SER A 311 2.37 27.84 14.95
C SER A 311 2.51 29.34 14.69
N GLU A 312 1.96 29.84 13.58
CA GLU A 312 1.93 31.29 13.27
C GLU A 312 1.14 32.08 14.32
N LEU A 313 -0.02 31.57 14.75
CA LEU A 313 -0.83 32.22 15.79
C LEU A 313 -0.10 32.34 17.13
N MET A 314 0.72 31.34 17.46
CA MET A 314 1.51 31.27 18.69
C MET A 314 2.92 31.86 18.53
N GLY A 315 3.27 32.44 17.37
CA GLY A 315 4.58 33.05 17.15
C GLY A 315 5.75 32.07 17.18
N MET A 316 5.50 30.79 16.94
CA MET A 316 6.52 29.75 16.90
C MET A 316 6.81 29.40 15.44
N PHE A 317 8.09 29.34 15.10
CA PHE A 317 8.56 29.01 13.76
C PHE A 317 9.41 27.74 13.86
N GLY A 318 8.96 26.67 13.22
CA GLY A 318 9.57 25.33 13.33
C GLY A 318 8.74 24.30 12.57
N ASP A 319 9.02 23.03 12.80
CA ASP A 319 8.30 21.87 12.23
C ASP A 319 6.94 21.59 12.90
N GLY A 320 6.47 22.50 13.76
CA GLY A 320 5.20 22.40 14.47
C GLY A 320 5.20 21.46 15.67
N VAL A 321 6.25 20.67 15.89
CA VAL A 321 6.33 19.76 17.04
C VAL A 321 7.02 20.46 18.21
N ILE A 322 6.26 20.71 19.27
CA ILE A 322 6.75 21.40 20.47
C ILE A 322 6.41 20.61 21.72
N THR A 323 7.06 20.91 22.83
CA THR A 323 6.65 20.38 24.14
C THR A 323 5.59 21.24 24.81
N VAL A 324 4.84 20.67 25.76
CA VAL A 324 3.91 21.45 26.61
C VAL A 324 4.63 22.58 27.35
N ASP A 325 5.88 22.37 27.78
CA ASP A 325 6.68 23.40 28.45
C ASP A 325 7.06 24.55 27.50
N GLU A 326 7.41 24.25 26.25
CA GLU A 326 7.64 25.26 25.21
C GLU A 326 6.37 26.05 24.89
N LEU A 327 5.21 25.38 24.84
CA LEU A 327 3.92 26.05 24.69
C LEU A 327 3.67 27.03 25.85
N LEU A 328 3.92 26.61 27.10
CA LEU A 328 3.72 27.44 28.29
C LEU A 328 4.63 28.67 28.31
N GLN A 329 5.83 28.62 27.71
CA GLN A 329 6.71 29.79 27.57
C GLN A 329 6.10 30.90 26.68
N GLN A 330 5.26 30.51 25.71
CA GLN A 330 4.52 31.45 24.87
C GLN A 330 3.23 31.99 25.54
N VAL A 331 2.87 31.47 26.71
CA VAL A 331 1.73 31.94 27.51
C VAL A 331 2.19 32.99 28.53
N HIS A 332 1.41 34.06 28.67
CA HIS A 332 1.64 35.08 29.68
C HIS A 332 1.73 34.46 31.09
N PRO A 333 2.70 34.86 31.95
CA PRO A 333 2.96 34.21 33.25
C PRO A 333 1.72 34.02 34.14
N GLU A 334 0.81 35.00 34.14
CA GLU A 334 -0.45 34.93 34.91
C GLU A 334 -1.40 33.80 34.47
N HIS A 335 -1.27 33.33 33.23
CA HIS A 335 -2.15 32.32 32.65
C HIS A 335 -1.51 30.91 32.58
N GLN A 336 -0.20 30.78 32.81
CA GLN A 336 0.53 29.51 32.68
C GLN A 336 -0.04 28.40 33.58
N ALA A 337 -0.28 28.68 34.87
CA ALA A 337 -0.81 27.69 35.81
C ALA A 337 -2.19 27.16 35.38
N ARG A 338 -3.05 28.02 34.83
CA ARG A 338 -4.37 27.62 34.32
C ARG A 338 -4.26 26.76 33.07
N VAL A 339 -3.35 27.09 32.16
CA VAL A 339 -3.14 26.31 30.93
C VAL A 339 -2.54 24.94 31.26
N GLN A 340 -1.56 24.87 32.15
CA GLN A 340 -0.95 23.62 32.60
C GLN A 340 -1.99 22.68 33.24
N GLU A 341 -2.85 23.21 34.10
CA GLU A 341 -3.93 22.43 34.71
C GLU A 341 -4.94 21.95 33.67
N ALA A 342 -5.25 22.77 32.65
CA ALA A 342 -6.17 22.39 31.58
C ALA A 342 -5.64 21.19 30.76
N PHE A 343 -4.34 21.15 30.44
CA PHE A 343 -3.73 19.99 29.78
C PHE A 343 -3.72 18.76 30.70
N ARG A 344 -3.43 18.92 32.00
CA ARG A 344 -3.42 17.83 32.99
C ARG A 344 -4.81 17.20 33.16
N VAL A 345 -5.86 18.01 33.26
CA VAL A 345 -7.25 17.55 33.40
C VAL A 345 -7.76 16.99 32.07
N GLY A 346 -7.48 17.66 30.96
CA GLY A 346 -7.92 17.24 29.63
C GLY A 346 -7.39 15.87 29.21
N TYR A 347 -6.17 15.52 29.61
CA TYR A 347 -5.62 14.17 29.45
C TYR A 347 -6.46 13.10 30.18
N LYS A 348 -6.93 13.42 31.38
CA LYS A 348 -7.67 12.46 32.23
C LYS A 348 -9.14 12.35 31.85
N ASP A 349 -9.78 13.47 31.56
CA ASP A 349 -11.23 13.58 31.38
C ASP A 349 -11.64 13.57 29.90
N GLY A 350 -10.67 13.62 28.97
CA GLY A 350 -10.89 13.50 27.54
C GLY A 350 -11.40 14.77 26.84
N TRP A 351 -11.43 15.91 27.54
CA TRP A 351 -11.84 17.21 27.01
C TRP A 351 -11.03 18.35 27.63
N VAL A 352 -10.55 19.29 26.80
CA VAL A 352 -9.84 20.49 27.24
C VAL A 352 -10.49 21.75 26.67
N GLN A 353 -10.70 22.75 27.52
CA GLN A 353 -11.06 24.10 27.10
C GLN A 353 -10.41 25.12 28.03
N THR A 354 -9.61 26.03 27.47
CA THR A 354 -9.01 27.13 28.22
C THR A 354 -8.75 28.33 27.33
N SER A 355 -8.71 29.52 27.91
CA SER A 355 -8.31 30.74 27.20
C SER A 355 -7.11 31.37 27.89
N PHE A 356 -6.21 31.95 27.11
CA PHE A 356 -5.01 32.58 27.64
C PHE A 356 -4.56 33.76 26.76
N VAL A 357 -3.50 34.43 27.21
CA VAL A 357 -2.90 35.57 26.51
C VAL A 357 -1.48 35.16 26.19
N THR A 358 -1.02 35.48 24.98
CA THR A 358 0.35 35.19 24.57
C THR A 358 1.35 36.12 25.26
N SER A 359 2.59 35.66 25.45
CA SER A 359 3.65 36.43 26.11
C SER A 359 4.36 37.42 25.16
N PHE A 360 4.26 37.20 23.85
CA PHE A 360 4.84 38.08 22.83
C PHE A 360 3.97 39.31 22.52
N GLN A 361 4.58 40.29 21.86
CA GLN A 361 3.93 41.56 21.48
C GLN A 361 3.65 41.59 19.97
N PRO A 362 2.45 42.02 19.53
CA PRO A 362 1.31 42.42 20.35
C PRO A 362 0.62 41.21 21.02
N PRO A 363 0.06 41.38 22.23
CA PRO A 363 -0.59 40.29 22.95
C PRO A 363 -1.84 39.82 22.22
N ARG A 364 -1.98 38.51 22.06
CA ARG A 364 -3.16 37.88 21.48
C ARG A 364 -3.90 37.09 22.54
N TRP A 365 -5.22 37.19 22.52
CA TRP A 365 -6.09 36.29 23.27
C TRP A 365 -6.32 35.02 22.46
N MET A 366 -5.92 33.90 23.03
CA MET A 366 -6.06 32.59 22.43
C MET A 366 -7.07 31.76 23.20
N GLU A 367 -7.85 30.95 22.49
CA GLU A 367 -8.71 29.93 23.06
C GLU A 367 -8.33 28.55 22.52
N LEU A 368 -7.97 27.64 23.41
CA LEU A 368 -7.61 26.26 23.10
C LEU A 368 -8.78 25.35 23.49
N ARG A 369 -9.25 24.53 22.55
CA ARG A 369 -10.32 23.54 22.74
C ARG A 369 -9.91 22.23 22.11
N GLY A 370 -10.19 21.10 22.75
CA GLY A 370 -9.91 19.79 22.17
C GLY A 370 -10.56 18.64 22.91
N SER A 371 -10.56 17.48 22.27
CA SER A 371 -11.15 16.25 22.79
C SER A 371 -10.27 15.05 22.45
N VAL A 372 -10.43 13.98 23.23
CA VAL A 372 -9.83 12.69 22.91
C VAL A 372 -10.71 11.90 21.95
N THR A 373 -10.09 11.33 20.91
CA THR A 373 -10.74 10.36 20.01
C THR A 373 -9.90 9.09 20.00
N THR A 374 -10.54 7.94 20.16
CA THR A 374 -9.83 6.66 20.08
C THR A 374 -9.71 6.21 18.63
N ASN A 375 -8.49 5.96 18.18
CA ASN A 375 -8.24 5.40 16.86
C ASN A 375 -8.82 3.97 16.80
N ALA A 376 -9.78 3.76 15.90
CA ALA A 376 -10.52 2.50 15.79
C ALA A 376 -9.66 1.31 15.32
N GLN A 377 -8.50 1.55 14.70
CA GLN A 377 -7.62 0.49 14.20
C GLN A 377 -6.50 0.12 15.18
N THR A 378 -5.96 1.10 15.91
CA THR A 378 -4.82 0.90 16.82
C THR A 378 -5.23 0.83 18.29
N GLY A 379 -6.43 1.30 18.62
CA GLY A 379 -6.90 1.44 20.01
C GLY A 379 -6.22 2.57 20.79
N ALA A 380 -5.33 3.35 20.15
CA ALA A 380 -4.63 4.46 20.77
C ALA A 380 -5.53 5.70 20.86
N ASN A 381 -5.38 6.47 21.94
CA ASN A 381 -6.05 7.76 22.10
C ASN A 381 -5.29 8.84 21.32
N VAL A 382 -6.03 9.61 20.51
CA VAL A 382 -5.53 10.79 19.81
C VAL A 382 -6.19 12.01 20.46
N TYR A 383 -5.39 12.87 21.08
CA TYR A 383 -5.88 14.12 21.66
C TYR A 383 -5.70 15.21 20.61
N GLY A 384 -6.80 15.82 20.16
CA GLY A 384 -6.74 16.80 19.09
C GLY A 384 -7.75 17.93 19.29
N GLY A 385 -7.46 19.08 18.71
CA GLY A 385 -8.28 20.25 18.93
C GLY A 385 -7.96 21.44 18.04
N VAL A 386 -8.59 22.56 18.36
CA VAL A 386 -8.42 23.85 17.69
C VAL A 386 -7.86 24.89 18.65
N LEU A 387 -7.09 25.81 18.09
CA LEU A 387 -6.56 27.00 18.71
C LEU A 387 -7.10 28.21 17.95
N LEU A 388 -7.81 29.11 18.65
CA LEU A 388 -8.55 30.22 18.06
C LEU A 388 -7.99 31.56 18.56
N ASP A 389 -7.71 32.51 17.66
CA ASP A 389 -7.46 33.91 18.03
C ASP A 389 -8.80 34.61 18.31
N ILE A 390 -9.06 34.89 19.58
CA ILE A 390 -10.26 35.59 20.07
C ILE A 390 -9.95 37.04 20.47
N THR A 391 -8.82 37.60 20.02
CA THR A 391 -8.38 38.97 20.36
C THR A 391 -9.40 40.02 19.96
N GLU A 392 -9.90 39.98 18.72
CA GLU A 392 -10.87 40.97 18.24
C GLU A 392 -12.16 40.90 19.05
N ARG A 393 -12.64 39.70 19.36
CA ARG A 393 -13.81 39.48 20.21
C ARG A 393 -13.59 40.08 21.60
N LYS A 394 -12.44 39.79 22.24
CA LYS A 394 -12.12 40.33 23.57
C LYS A 394 -11.97 41.85 23.56
N GLN A 395 -11.31 42.40 22.55
CA GLN A 395 -11.22 43.85 22.37
C GLN A 395 -12.57 44.51 22.10
N ALA A 396 -13.49 43.84 21.40
CA ALA A 396 -14.84 44.33 21.20
C ALA A 396 -15.65 44.30 22.51
N GLU A 397 -15.59 43.19 23.26
CA GLU A 397 -16.17 43.07 24.60
C GLU A 397 -15.65 44.18 25.53
N ASP A 398 -14.34 44.46 25.51
CA ASP A 398 -13.72 45.49 26.32
C ASP A 398 -14.06 46.91 25.83
N ARG A 399 -14.16 47.14 24.52
CA ARG A 399 -14.62 48.41 23.94
C ARG A 399 -16.06 48.71 24.36
N VAL A 400 -16.94 47.73 24.32
CA VAL A 400 -18.34 47.87 24.80
C VAL A 400 -18.35 48.18 26.29
N LYS A 401 -17.66 47.41 27.12
CA LYS A 401 -17.57 47.66 28.56
C LYS A 401 -16.98 49.05 28.87
N ALA A 402 -15.97 49.48 28.13
CA ALA A 402 -15.35 50.79 28.30
C ALA A 402 -16.31 51.92 27.87
N ALA A 403 -17.03 51.75 26.77
CA ALA A 403 -18.06 52.69 26.32
C ALA A 403 -19.22 52.77 27.33
N GLU A 404 -19.72 51.65 27.83
CA GLU A 404 -20.75 51.59 28.87
C GLU A 404 -20.29 52.30 30.16
N ARG A 405 -19.06 52.04 30.62
CA ARG A 405 -18.49 52.74 31.78
C ARG A 405 -18.39 54.24 31.54
N ARG A 406 -17.90 54.67 30.37
CA ARG A 406 -17.79 56.10 30.00
C ARG A 406 -19.16 56.78 29.94
N LEU A 407 -20.16 56.14 29.32
CA LEU A 407 -21.53 56.64 29.26
C LEU A 407 -22.14 56.76 30.66
N ARG A 408 -22.00 55.72 31.49
CA ARG A 408 -22.46 55.75 32.88
C ARG A 408 -21.81 56.91 33.65
N THR A 409 -20.49 57.07 33.55
CA THR A 409 -19.79 58.19 34.20
C THR A 409 -20.27 59.54 33.70
N ALA A 410 -20.50 59.71 32.39
CA ALA A 410 -21.00 60.96 31.82
C ALA A 410 -22.43 61.29 32.31
N ILE A 411 -23.32 60.29 32.40
CA ILE A 411 -24.69 60.48 32.88
C ILE A 411 -24.72 60.76 34.39
N GLU A 412 -23.90 60.08 35.19
CA GLU A 412 -23.74 60.38 36.63
C GLU A 412 -23.15 61.77 36.87
N GLY A 413 -22.28 62.25 35.98
CA GLY A 413 -21.69 63.59 36.03
C GLY A 413 -22.57 64.71 35.46
N PHE A 414 -23.72 64.40 34.87
CA PHE A 414 -24.65 65.41 34.35
C PHE A 414 -25.33 66.16 35.52
N ASN A 415 -25.25 67.50 35.50
CA ASN A 415 -25.68 68.39 36.60
C ASN A 415 -27.20 68.51 36.81
N GLY A 416 -28.02 67.71 36.12
CA GLY A 416 -29.46 67.72 36.27
C GLY A 416 -30.07 66.31 36.36
N PRO A 417 -31.35 66.19 36.72
CA PRO A 417 -32.04 64.92 36.79
C PRO A 417 -32.01 64.17 35.46
N PHE A 418 -31.56 62.93 35.46
CA PHE A 418 -31.62 62.05 34.30
C PHE A 418 -32.27 60.71 34.67
N ALA A 419 -33.25 60.27 33.88
CA ALA A 419 -33.82 58.93 33.99
C ALA A 419 -34.13 58.34 32.61
N LEU A 420 -33.92 57.03 32.48
CA LEU A 420 -34.21 56.24 31.29
C LEU A 420 -35.29 55.22 31.59
N TRP A 421 -36.23 55.07 30.67
CA TRP A 421 -37.39 54.20 30.79
C TRP A 421 -37.49 53.25 29.59
N ASP A 422 -37.97 52.03 29.82
CA ASP A 422 -38.25 51.07 28.74
C ASP A 422 -39.50 51.46 27.92
N ASN A 423 -39.81 50.66 26.90
CA ASN A 423 -40.99 50.86 26.04
C ASN A 423 -42.35 50.73 26.76
N ARG A 424 -42.37 50.18 27.98
CA ARG A 424 -43.53 50.10 28.86
C ARG A 424 -43.51 51.18 29.95
N LYS A 425 -42.63 52.19 29.80
CA LYS A 425 -42.42 53.28 30.76
C LYS A 425 -42.04 52.78 32.15
N ARG A 426 -41.19 51.75 32.25
CA ARG A 426 -40.61 51.25 33.50
C ARG A 426 -39.18 51.76 33.63
N LEU A 427 -38.81 52.15 34.85
CA LEU A 427 -37.51 52.76 35.14
C LEU A 427 -36.37 51.77 34.88
N LEU A 428 -35.51 52.06 33.90
CA LEU A 428 -34.31 51.27 33.61
C LEU A 428 -33.10 51.78 34.38
N TYR A 429 -32.95 53.10 34.46
CA TYR A 429 -31.79 53.75 35.06
C TYR A 429 -32.10 55.19 35.48
N TRP A 430 -31.39 55.69 36.49
CA TRP A 430 -31.44 57.09 36.95
C TRP A 430 -30.05 57.51 37.43
N ASN A 431 -29.72 58.79 37.28
CA ASN A 431 -28.49 59.36 37.86
C ASN A 431 -28.71 59.84 39.29
N ARG A 432 -27.61 60.15 39.99
CA ARG A 432 -27.68 60.69 41.36
C ARG A 432 -28.54 61.97 41.47
N ALA A 433 -28.41 62.90 40.54
CA ALA A 433 -29.17 64.15 40.56
C ALA A 433 -30.69 63.91 40.50
N PHE A 434 -31.15 62.91 39.73
CA PHE A 434 -32.58 62.56 39.67
C PHE A 434 -33.10 62.06 41.00
N ALA A 435 -32.33 61.24 41.71
CA ALA A 435 -32.71 60.76 43.03
C ALA A 435 -32.72 61.92 44.04
N SER A 436 -31.69 62.76 44.06
CA SER A 436 -31.54 63.82 45.07
C SER A 436 -32.43 65.05 44.85
N ASP A 437 -32.60 65.51 43.61
CA ASP A 437 -33.47 66.67 43.33
C ASP A 437 -34.93 66.36 43.64
N PHE A 438 -35.34 65.09 43.48
CA PHE A 438 -36.70 64.64 43.77
C PHE A 438 -36.85 63.93 45.13
N GLN A 439 -35.78 63.82 45.92
CA GLN A 439 -35.75 63.19 47.26
C GLN A 439 -36.22 61.72 47.27
N LEU A 440 -35.77 60.93 46.30
CA LEU A 440 -36.20 59.55 46.07
C LEU A 440 -35.09 58.49 46.24
N GLU A 441 -33.97 58.82 46.89
CA GLU A 441 -32.79 57.93 47.04
C GLU A 441 -33.17 56.54 47.56
N GLU A 442 -33.98 56.48 48.62
CA GLU A 442 -34.40 55.23 49.25
C GLU A 442 -35.62 54.58 48.58
N THR A 443 -36.31 55.32 47.71
CA THR A 443 -37.60 54.90 47.11
C THR A 443 -37.42 54.28 45.72
N LEU A 444 -36.48 54.76 44.91
CA LEU A 444 -36.32 54.30 43.53
C LEU A 444 -35.84 52.85 43.46
N ARG A 445 -36.49 52.05 42.61
CA ARG A 445 -36.09 50.68 42.28
C ARG A 445 -36.18 50.47 40.76
N PRO A 446 -35.30 49.62 40.17
CA PRO A 446 -35.43 49.26 38.76
C PRO A 446 -36.80 48.65 38.50
N GLY A 447 -37.39 49.00 37.37
CA GLY A 447 -38.72 48.55 36.97
C GLY A 447 -39.88 49.29 37.63
N MET A 448 -39.71 50.36 38.39
CA MET A 448 -40.86 51.18 38.83
C MET A 448 -41.56 51.84 37.64
N ALA A 449 -42.89 51.93 37.66
CA ALA A 449 -43.63 52.56 36.56
C ALA A 449 -43.49 54.09 36.61
N HIS A 450 -43.40 54.72 35.44
CA HIS A 450 -43.22 56.17 35.28
C HIS A 450 -44.23 57.00 36.08
N HIS A 451 -45.52 56.63 36.04
CA HIS A 451 -46.56 57.31 36.81
C HIS A 451 -46.33 57.21 38.33
N THR A 452 -45.84 56.06 38.83
CA THR A 452 -45.54 55.87 40.26
C THR A 452 -44.41 56.80 40.70
N VAL A 453 -43.35 56.91 39.88
CA VAL A 453 -42.23 57.82 40.17
C VAL A 453 -42.65 59.28 40.05
N ALA A 454 -43.51 59.62 39.08
CA ALA A 454 -44.06 60.96 38.93
C ALA A 454 -44.90 61.39 40.16
N ILE A 455 -45.71 60.48 40.70
CA ILE A 455 -46.45 60.71 41.96
C ILE A 455 -45.49 60.87 43.13
N ALA A 456 -44.48 59.99 43.26
CA ALA A 456 -43.52 60.07 44.35
C ALA A 456 -42.73 61.40 44.35
N ARG A 457 -42.34 61.88 43.16
CA ARG A 457 -41.68 63.17 42.97
C ARG A 457 -42.51 64.37 43.45
N ALA A 458 -43.84 64.28 43.44
CA ALA A 458 -44.71 65.39 43.82
C ALA A 458 -44.42 65.91 45.24
N GLY A 459 -43.91 65.06 46.15
CA GLY A 459 -43.50 65.48 47.49
C GLY A 459 -42.32 66.47 47.52
N ALA A 460 -41.48 66.49 46.47
CA ALA A 460 -40.34 67.40 46.36
C ALA A 460 -40.67 68.72 45.62
N LEU A 461 -41.89 68.86 45.09
CA LEU A 461 -42.34 69.98 44.27
C LEU A 461 -43.17 70.99 45.08
N ARG A 462 -42.94 72.29 44.86
CA ARG A 462 -43.86 73.37 45.28
C ARG A 462 -44.93 73.61 44.24
N ALA A 463 -44.53 73.65 42.98
CA ALA A 463 -45.39 73.90 41.84
C ALA A 463 -44.86 73.23 40.57
N GLU A 464 -45.78 72.89 39.67
CA GLU A 464 -45.51 72.35 38.36
C GLU A 464 -46.09 73.29 37.30
N HIS A 465 -45.25 73.76 36.39
CA HIS A 465 -45.62 74.69 35.34
C HIS A 465 -45.41 74.05 33.96
N PRO A 466 -46.47 73.78 33.19
CA PRO A 466 -46.33 73.33 31.81
C PRO A 466 -45.54 74.35 30.99
N SER A 467 -44.58 73.89 30.20
CA SER A 467 -43.82 74.79 29.33
C SER A 467 -44.72 75.29 28.19
N LYS A 468 -44.69 76.60 27.92
CA LYS A 468 -45.43 77.20 26.80
C LYS A 468 -44.77 76.95 25.44
N GLU A 469 -43.48 76.59 25.43
CA GLU A 469 -42.66 76.45 24.22
C GLU A 469 -42.55 74.99 23.76
N ASP A 470 -42.64 74.03 24.68
CA ASP A 470 -42.46 72.60 24.39
C ASP A 470 -43.47 71.78 25.21
N GLU A 471 -44.45 71.17 24.53
CA GLU A 471 -45.50 70.36 25.16
C GLU A 471 -44.96 69.14 25.93
N ARG A 472 -43.71 68.74 25.65
CA ARG A 472 -43.02 67.63 26.34
C ARG A 472 -42.08 68.11 27.43
N ALA A 473 -42.10 69.40 27.75
CA ALA A 473 -41.32 70.00 28.81
C ALA A 473 -42.22 70.55 29.91
N VAL A 474 -41.78 70.35 31.14
CA VAL A 474 -42.42 70.88 32.33
C VAL A 474 -41.36 71.58 33.17
N VAL A 475 -41.68 72.77 33.66
CA VAL A 475 -40.84 73.50 34.59
C VAL A 475 -41.30 73.21 36.02
N LEU A 476 -40.41 72.61 36.79
CA LEU A 476 -40.63 72.13 38.15
C LEU A 476 -40.01 73.12 39.13
N GLU A 477 -40.82 73.69 40.02
CA GLU A 477 -40.33 74.45 41.17
C GLU A 477 -40.15 73.49 42.35
N LEU A 478 -38.90 73.27 42.76
CA LEU A 478 -38.56 72.37 43.86
C LEU A 478 -38.63 73.06 45.22
N ASN A 479 -38.83 72.26 46.27
CA ASN A 479 -38.77 72.72 47.66
C ASN A 479 -37.42 73.36 48.04
N SER A 480 -36.36 73.04 47.29
CA SER A 480 -34.99 73.54 47.45
C SER A 480 -34.72 74.90 46.77
N ASP A 481 -35.75 75.63 46.34
CA ASP A 481 -35.63 76.90 45.59
C ASP A 481 -34.96 76.79 44.20
N ARG A 482 -34.78 75.55 43.71
CA ARG A 482 -34.30 75.26 42.36
C ARG A 482 -35.47 75.11 41.39
N TRP A 483 -35.27 75.58 40.17
CA TRP A 483 -36.21 75.43 39.06
C TRP A 483 -35.60 74.49 38.02
N ILE A 484 -36.28 73.37 37.75
CA ILE A 484 -35.80 72.36 36.78
C ILE A 484 -36.77 72.27 35.61
N LYS A 485 -36.30 72.55 34.40
CA LYS A 485 -37.04 72.25 33.16
C LYS A 485 -36.80 70.78 32.82
N LEU A 486 -37.75 69.92 33.15
CA LEU A 486 -37.75 68.50 32.82
C LEU A 486 -38.35 68.29 31.43
N VAL A 487 -37.58 67.66 30.54
CA VAL A 487 -37.99 67.36 29.16
C VAL A 487 -38.02 65.86 28.97
N GLU A 488 -39.12 65.34 28.43
CA GLU A 488 -39.27 63.92 28.14
C GLU A 488 -39.28 63.65 26.62
N ARG A 489 -38.36 62.82 26.14
CA ARG A 489 -38.19 62.51 24.72
C ARG A 489 -38.22 60.99 24.49
N PRO A 490 -38.87 60.50 23.43
CA PRO A 490 -38.82 59.08 23.10
C PRO A 490 -37.41 58.69 22.65
N THR A 491 -36.98 57.48 23.01
CA THR A 491 -35.72 56.90 22.52
C THR A 491 -35.97 56.10 21.23
N LEU A 492 -34.89 55.78 20.51
CA LEU A 492 -34.97 54.98 19.28
C LEU A 492 -35.56 53.58 19.52
N ASP A 493 -35.31 53.01 20.70
CA ASP A 493 -35.81 51.68 21.10
C ASP A 493 -37.27 51.72 21.61
N GLY A 494 -37.98 52.84 21.42
CA GLY A 494 -39.37 53.02 21.84
C GLY A 494 -39.55 53.29 23.34
N GLY A 495 -38.44 53.46 24.08
CA GLY A 495 -38.45 53.89 25.48
C GLY A 495 -38.65 55.39 25.64
N LEU A 496 -38.47 55.88 26.88
CA LEU A 496 -38.57 57.30 27.21
C LEU A 496 -37.27 57.75 27.90
N LEU A 497 -36.85 58.98 27.63
CA LEU A 497 -35.73 59.64 28.26
C LEU A 497 -36.23 60.90 28.94
N SER A 498 -36.00 61.04 30.25
CA SER A 498 -36.31 62.25 31.03
C SER A 498 -35.02 62.97 31.40
N VAL A 499 -34.86 64.22 30.95
CA VAL A 499 -33.68 65.07 31.23
C VAL A 499 -34.12 66.39 31.83
N GLY A 500 -33.61 66.71 33.01
CA GLY A 500 -33.83 67.98 33.69
C GLY A 500 -32.67 68.93 33.46
N VAL A 501 -32.97 70.17 33.10
CA VAL A 501 -32.01 71.27 33.03
C VAL A 501 -32.33 72.27 34.13
N ASP A 502 -31.32 72.66 34.90
CA ASP A 502 -31.48 73.74 35.87
C ASP A 502 -31.70 75.07 35.14
N VAL A 503 -32.86 75.68 35.38
CA VAL A 503 -33.27 76.96 34.82
C VAL A 503 -33.48 78.00 35.91
N THR A 504 -32.93 77.78 37.11
CA THR A 504 -33.08 78.69 38.26
C THR A 504 -32.61 80.10 37.93
N GLU A 505 -31.42 80.24 37.35
CA GLU A 505 -30.91 81.56 36.93
C GLU A 505 -31.78 82.18 35.84
N ASN A 506 -32.23 81.38 34.86
CA ASN A 506 -33.07 81.87 33.77
C ASN A 506 -34.41 82.41 34.29
N VAL A 507 -35.09 81.67 35.17
CA VAL A 507 -36.36 82.09 35.77
C VAL A 507 -36.17 83.33 36.65
N ARG A 508 -35.09 83.39 37.44
CA ARG A 508 -34.76 84.57 38.26
C ARG A 508 -34.50 85.81 37.39
N ASN A 509 -33.72 85.66 36.33
CA ASN A 509 -33.42 86.73 35.39
C ASN A 509 -34.68 87.23 34.67
N GLU A 510 -35.57 86.33 34.25
CA GLU A 510 -36.84 86.70 33.61
C GLU A 510 -37.77 87.42 34.58
N ALA A 511 -37.86 86.96 35.84
CA ALA A 511 -38.65 87.61 36.88
C ALA A 511 -38.13 89.02 37.20
N GLU A 512 -36.81 89.19 37.34
CA GLU A 512 -36.19 90.49 37.59
C GLU A 512 -36.37 91.44 36.41
N LEU A 513 -36.19 90.96 35.17
CA LEU A 513 -36.45 91.74 33.97
C LEU A 513 -37.92 92.20 33.90
N LYS A 514 -38.86 91.32 34.26
CA LYS A 514 -40.29 91.66 34.30
C LYS A 514 -40.59 92.71 35.36
N LYS A 515 -39.96 92.62 36.53
CA LYS A 515 -40.06 93.60 37.61
C LYS A 515 -39.48 94.96 37.21
N GLN A 516 -38.30 94.98 36.59
CA GLN A 516 -37.68 96.21 36.06
C GLN A 516 -38.55 96.86 34.97
N LYS A 517 -39.07 96.08 34.02
CA LYS A 517 -40.02 96.59 33.00
C LYS A 517 -41.29 97.17 33.62
N ALA A 518 -41.88 96.49 34.59
CA ALA A 518 -43.07 96.98 35.29
C ALA A 518 -42.77 98.27 36.06
N GLN A 519 -41.60 98.37 36.71
CA GLN A 519 -41.17 99.58 37.40
C GLN A 519 -40.94 100.75 36.44
N MET A 520 -40.24 100.53 35.32
CA MET A 520 -40.06 101.55 34.27
C MET A 520 -41.39 102.03 33.70
N GLN A 521 -42.33 101.11 33.42
CA GLN A 521 -43.67 101.46 32.94
C GLN A 521 -44.46 102.28 33.96
N LYS A 522 -44.38 101.93 35.25
CA LYS A 522 -45.03 102.68 36.33
C LYS A 522 -44.46 104.10 36.44
N THR A 523 -43.13 104.25 36.45
CA THR A 523 -42.47 105.57 36.47
C THR A 523 -42.79 106.41 35.23
N ALA A 524 -42.84 105.80 34.04
CA ALA A 524 -43.26 106.50 32.82
C ALA A 524 -44.73 106.96 32.87
N LEU A 525 -45.61 106.19 33.50
CA LEU A 525 -47.01 106.56 33.68
C LEU A 525 -47.18 107.70 34.71
N GLU A 526 -46.36 107.70 35.78
CA GLU A 526 -46.33 108.75 36.79
C GLU A 526 -45.80 110.08 36.22
N LEU A 527 -44.75 110.04 35.39
CA LEU A 527 -44.23 111.21 34.67
C LEU A 527 -45.28 111.82 33.72
N LYS A 528 -45.99 110.97 32.96
CA LYS A 528 -47.12 111.42 32.12
C LYS A 528 -48.27 112.04 32.92
N ARG A 529 -48.43 111.69 34.20
CA ARG A 529 -49.43 112.26 35.10
C ARG A 529 -48.98 113.54 35.79
N SER A 530 -47.69 113.85 35.78
CA SER A 530 -47.14 115.11 36.31
C SER A 530 -46.96 116.19 35.24
N GLU A 531 -47.01 115.83 33.96
CA GLU A 531 -46.86 116.75 32.82
C GLU A 531 -48.20 117.12 32.12
N GLY A 532 -49.33 116.62 32.62
CA GLY A 532 -50.68 117.04 32.22
C GLY A 532 -51.50 117.41 33.44
#